data_AF-A0A2T0VTD4-F1
#
_entry.id   AF-A0A2T0VTD4-F1
#
_cell.length_a   1.000
_cell.length_b   1.000
_cell.length_c   1.000
_cell.angle_alpha   90.00
_cell.angle_beta   90.00
_cell.angle_gamma   90.00
#
_symmetry.space_group_name_H-M   'P 1'
#
loop_
_entity.id
_entity.type
_entity.pdbx_description
1 polymer ?
#
loop_
_entity_poly.entity_id
_entity_poly.type
_entity_poly.pdbx_seq_one_letter_code
_entity_poly.pdbx_strand_id
1 'polypeptide(L)'
;MSIGREFGATIESCFALQDRLTAANMAVPMWMMTDIDHGDVTSRNSNDYDPYAWAMAVPKVSPIIHIKQSLRDKGGHRPFAEVFNAKGKVQPKQLLAAFAQGGAVNNEICLELSFKEREPDDREVISQIAESIGFWAPHIDTGVEDLNV
;
A
#
# COMPACT_ATOMS: atom_id res chain seq x y z
N MET A 1 5.17 4.65 8.85
CA MET A 1 5.62 6.04 9.12
C MET A 1 6.97 6.24 8.50
N SER A 2 7.11 7.23 7.63
CA SER A 2 8.37 7.57 6.96
C SER A 2 8.97 8.81 7.61
N ILE A 3 10.31 8.91 7.62
CA ILE A 3 11.03 10.09 8.12
C ILE A 3 12.02 10.59 7.07
N GLY A 4 12.37 11.88 7.12
CA GLY A 4 13.16 12.52 6.05
C GLY A 4 14.49 11.83 5.73
N ARG A 5 15.17 11.21 6.71
CA ARG A 5 16.44 10.48 6.49
C ARG A 5 16.27 9.14 5.76
N GLU A 6 15.05 8.65 5.61
CA GLU A 6 14.70 7.39 4.92
C GLU A 6 14.13 7.64 3.51
N PHE A 7 14.19 8.90 3.03
CA PHE A 7 13.76 9.36 1.71
C PHE A 7 12.24 9.27 1.48
N GLY A 8 11.73 10.06 0.53
CA GLY A 8 10.34 9.99 0.05
C GLY A 8 9.25 10.14 1.12
N ALA A 9 9.54 10.83 2.23
CA ALA A 9 8.61 10.93 3.36
C ALA A 9 7.39 11.85 3.09
N THR A 10 7.41 12.60 1.98
CA THR A 10 6.29 13.39 1.47
C THR A 10 6.08 13.04 0.00
N ILE A 11 4.87 13.27 -0.54
CA ILE A 11 4.60 13.03 -1.97
C ILE A 11 5.57 13.86 -2.83
N GLU A 12 5.78 15.12 -2.47
CA GLU A 12 6.72 16.01 -3.19
C GLU A 12 8.15 15.47 -3.20
N SER A 13 8.70 15.09 -2.05
CA SER A 13 10.07 14.59 -1.96
C SER A 13 10.25 13.22 -2.63
N CYS A 14 9.19 12.40 -2.64
CA CYS A 14 9.16 11.13 -3.35
C CYS A 14 9.26 11.34 -4.86
N PHE A 15 8.43 12.22 -5.43
CA PHE A 15 8.45 12.54 -6.86
C PHE A 15 9.74 13.25 -7.28
N ALA A 16 10.25 14.18 -6.48
CA ALA A 16 11.54 14.82 -6.76
C ALA A 16 12.70 13.79 -6.85
N LEU A 17 12.69 12.76 -6.01
CA LEU A 17 13.65 11.67 -6.09
C LEU A 17 13.40 10.78 -7.33
N GLN A 18 12.14 10.42 -7.60
CA GLN A 18 11.80 9.60 -8.77
C GLN A 18 12.15 10.29 -10.09
N ASP A 19 11.92 11.59 -10.22
CA ASP A 19 12.31 12.37 -11.41
C ASP A 19 13.83 12.30 -11.61
N ARG A 20 14.60 12.42 -10.54
CA ARG A 20 16.07 12.29 -10.58
C ARG A 20 16.51 10.88 -10.97
N LEU A 21 15.86 9.84 -10.44
CA LEU A 21 16.16 8.44 -10.78
C LEU A 21 15.81 8.13 -12.24
N THR A 22 14.67 8.65 -12.72
CA THR A 22 14.22 8.51 -14.11
C THR A 22 15.20 9.21 -15.05
N ALA A 23 15.61 10.44 -14.73
CA ALA A 23 16.57 11.22 -15.52
C ALA A 23 17.97 10.58 -15.58
N ALA A 24 18.34 9.75 -14.60
CA ALA A 24 19.60 9.03 -14.61
C ALA A 24 19.70 7.97 -15.73
N ASN A 25 18.57 7.61 -16.35
CA ASN A 25 18.49 6.71 -17.51
C ASN A 25 19.37 5.46 -17.38
N MET A 26 19.19 4.75 -16.26
CA MET A 26 19.91 3.51 -15.95
C MET A 26 19.64 2.44 -17.01
N ALA A 27 20.49 1.39 -17.06
CA ALA A 27 20.36 0.30 -18.03
C ALA A 27 18.99 -0.40 -17.99
N VAL A 28 18.36 -0.44 -16.82
CA VAL A 28 16.95 -0.79 -16.60
C VAL A 28 16.33 0.33 -15.77
N PRO A 29 15.10 0.79 -16.06
CA PRO A 29 14.46 1.86 -15.31
C PRO A 29 14.35 1.55 -13.81
N MET A 30 14.68 2.53 -12.98
CA MET A 30 14.49 2.45 -11.54
C MET A 30 13.18 3.15 -11.18
N TRP A 31 12.19 2.37 -10.73
CA TRP A 31 10.89 2.84 -10.30
C TRP A 31 10.71 2.68 -8.78
N MET A 32 9.78 3.44 -8.21
CA MET A 32 9.41 3.28 -6.81
C MET A 32 8.50 2.08 -6.60
N MET A 33 8.41 1.66 -5.34
CA MET A 33 7.36 0.78 -4.83
C MET A 33 6.76 1.48 -3.62
N THR A 34 5.62 2.13 -3.81
CA THR A 34 4.98 2.94 -2.79
C THR A 34 4.12 2.08 -1.88
N ASP A 35 4.21 2.33 -0.58
CA ASP A 35 3.20 1.95 0.40
C ASP A 35 2.29 3.15 0.68
N ILE A 36 0.98 2.96 0.54
CA ILE A 36 0.00 4.04 0.75
C ILE A 36 -0.16 4.43 2.23
N ASP A 37 0.30 3.64 3.19
CA ASP A 37 0.27 3.97 4.64
C ASP A 37 1.61 4.59 5.12
N HIS A 38 2.57 4.80 4.20
CA HIS A 38 3.76 5.59 4.45
C HIS A 38 3.47 7.09 4.47
N GLY A 39 4.50 7.89 4.74
CA GLY A 39 4.37 9.33 4.90
C GLY A 39 4.78 9.84 6.27
N ASP A 40 5.21 11.10 6.30
CA ASP A 40 5.48 11.86 7.51
C ASP A 40 4.18 12.39 8.11
N VAL A 41 3.70 11.75 9.18
CA VAL A 41 2.48 12.15 9.90
C VAL A 41 2.61 13.52 10.58
N THR A 42 3.81 14.08 10.69
CA THR A 42 4.06 15.42 11.22
C THR A 42 4.07 16.49 10.13
N SER A 43 3.93 16.10 8.86
CA SER A 43 3.80 17.03 7.74
C SER A 43 2.61 17.97 7.95
N ARG A 44 2.80 19.23 7.55
CA ARG A 44 1.72 20.23 7.53
C ARG A 44 0.72 19.99 6.40
N ASN A 45 1.08 19.17 5.42
CA ASN A 45 0.21 18.76 4.33
C ASN A 45 -0.39 17.39 4.67
N SER A 46 -1.71 17.34 4.87
CA SER A 46 -2.41 16.11 5.21
C SER A 46 -2.34 15.03 4.14
N ASN A 47 -2.08 15.42 2.88
CA ASN A 47 -1.95 14.47 1.79
C ASN A 47 -0.72 13.57 1.94
N ASP A 48 0.32 14.03 2.65
CA ASP A 48 1.55 13.25 2.79
C ASP A 48 1.37 11.98 3.62
N TYR A 49 0.29 11.87 4.40
CA TYR A 49 -0.05 10.69 5.20
C TYR A 49 -1.50 10.23 4.97
N ASP A 50 -2.10 10.62 3.84
CA ASP A 50 -3.40 10.12 3.39
C ASP A 50 -3.20 9.01 2.36
N PRO A 51 -3.64 7.77 2.63
CA PRO A 51 -3.49 6.66 1.68
C PRO A 51 -4.18 6.91 0.34
N TYR A 52 -5.27 7.68 0.30
CA TYR A 52 -5.95 7.98 -0.96
C TYR A 52 -5.20 9.01 -1.79
N ALA A 53 -4.50 9.95 -1.16
CA ALA A 53 -3.64 10.89 -1.87
C ALA A 53 -2.45 10.17 -2.53
N TRP A 54 -1.81 9.25 -1.80
CA TRP A 54 -0.78 8.37 -2.35
C TRP A 54 -1.33 7.51 -3.50
N ALA A 55 -2.48 6.87 -3.32
CA ALA A 55 -3.11 6.04 -4.35
C ALA A 55 -3.41 6.80 -5.65
N MET A 56 -3.75 8.08 -5.58
CA MET A 56 -3.92 8.92 -6.78
C MET A 56 -2.60 9.36 -7.40
N ALA A 57 -1.53 9.53 -6.61
CA ALA A 57 -0.29 10.10 -7.12
C ALA A 57 0.57 9.08 -7.88
N VAL A 58 0.76 7.88 -7.33
CA VAL A 58 1.87 6.98 -7.69
C VAL A 58 1.66 5.98 -8.84
N PRO A 59 0.45 5.62 -9.33
CA PRO A 59 0.29 4.47 -10.22
C PRO A 59 1.15 4.43 -11.48
N LYS A 60 1.48 5.59 -12.06
CA LYS A 60 2.28 5.66 -13.30
C LYS A 60 3.77 5.37 -13.09
N VAL A 61 4.25 5.44 -11.85
CA VAL A 61 5.67 5.34 -11.50
C VAL A 61 5.95 4.30 -10.41
N SER A 62 4.90 3.64 -9.91
CA SER A 62 4.98 2.54 -8.93
C SER A 62 4.33 1.28 -9.50
N PRO A 63 5.08 0.43 -10.22
CA PRO A 63 4.54 -0.80 -10.82
C PRO A 63 3.91 -1.74 -9.79
N ILE A 64 4.52 -1.83 -8.60
CA ILE A 64 4.01 -2.56 -7.44
C ILE A 64 3.60 -1.52 -6.40
N ILE A 65 2.44 -1.70 -5.75
CA ILE A 65 1.95 -0.81 -4.70
C ILE A 65 1.59 -1.66 -3.48
N HIS A 66 2.20 -1.34 -2.35
CA HIS A 66 1.90 -1.95 -1.06
C HIS A 66 0.61 -1.37 -0.49
N ILE A 67 -0.24 -2.28 0.01
CA ILE A 67 -1.45 -1.93 0.75
C ILE A 67 -1.53 -2.72 2.05
N LYS A 68 -2.10 -2.08 3.06
CA LYS A 68 -2.39 -2.64 4.38
C LYS A 68 -3.63 -1.98 4.95
N GLN A 69 -4.28 -2.60 5.92
CA GLN A 69 -5.38 -1.94 6.61
C GLN A 69 -4.82 -0.94 7.62
N SER A 70 -5.31 0.29 7.57
CA SER A 70 -4.93 1.37 8.49
C SER A 70 -6.11 1.70 9.40
N LEU A 71 -5.94 1.69 10.71
CA LEU A 71 -7.03 1.98 11.65
C LEU A 71 -7.26 3.49 11.77
N ARG A 72 -8.51 3.88 12.04
CA ARG A 72 -8.90 5.30 12.16
C ARG A 72 -8.16 6.04 13.28
N ASP A 73 -7.83 5.35 14.37
CA ASP A 73 -7.26 5.88 15.60
C ASP A 73 -5.73 5.70 15.70
N LYS A 74 -5.14 4.75 14.95
CA LYS A 74 -3.70 4.47 14.94
C LYS A 74 -3.25 3.98 13.57
N GLY A 75 -2.07 4.42 13.12
CA GLY A 75 -1.34 3.70 12.07
C GLY A 75 -0.99 2.29 12.56
N GLY A 76 -0.97 1.32 11.66
CA GLY A 76 -0.62 -0.05 12.01
C GLY A 76 -0.76 -0.96 10.81
N HIS A 77 0.25 -1.80 10.59
CA HIS A 77 0.32 -2.73 9.46
C HIS A 77 -0.61 -3.92 9.71
N ARG A 78 -1.93 -3.68 9.68
CA ARG A 78 -2.95 -4.67 9.99
C ARG A 78 -3.39 -5.43 8.75
N PRO A 79 -3.75 -6.72 8.90
CA PRO A 79 -4.38 -7.49 7.84
C PRO A 79 -5.79 -6.98 7.54
N PHE A 80 -6.28 -7.35 6.36
CA PHE A 80 -7.65 -7.08 5.92
C PHE A 80 -8.62 -8.12 6.48
N ALA A 81 -8.61 -8.30 7.80
CA ALA A 81 -9.55 -9.15 8.52
C ALA A 81 -10.79 -8.36 8.97
N GLU A 82 -11.94 -9.02 9.14
CA GLU A 82 -13.24 -8.42 9.49
C GLU A 82 -13.13 -7.42 10.66
N VAL A 83 -12.41 -7.82 11.72
CA VAL A 83 -12.23 -7.01 12.94
C VAL A 83 -11.53 -5.68 12.67
N PHE A 84 -10.63 -5.63 11.68
CA PHE A 84 -9.88 -4.44 11.29
C PHE A 84 -10.61 -3.67 10.20
N ASN A 85 -11.23 -4.35 9.22
CA ASN A 85 -11.97 -3.74 8.13
C ASN A 85 -13.15 -2.90 8.64
N ALA A 86 -13.84 -3.34 9.70
CA ALA A 86 -14.93 -2.61 10.33
C ALA A 86 -14.50 -1.24 10.90
N LYS A 87 -13.22 -1.08 11.26
CA LYS A 87 -12.65 0.14 11.85
C LYS A 87 -11.61 0.81 10.95
N GLY A 88 -11.38 0.22 9.78
CA GLY A 88 -10.31 0.57 8.85
C GLY A 88 -10.63 1.78 7.99
N LYS A 89 -9.59 2.39 7.43
CA LYS A 89 -9.68 3.50 6.47
C LYS A 89 -9.69 3.02 5.03
N VAL A 90 -9.01 1.91 4.74
CA VAL A 90 -8.81 1.42 3.37
C VAL A 90 -9.97 0.52 2.99
N GLN A 91 -10.72 0.94 1.97
CA GLN A 91 -11.90 0.23 1.46
C GLN A 91 -11.71 -0.06 -0.04
N PRO A 92 -11.94 -1.29 -0.53
CA PRO A 92 -11.54 -1.70 -1.88
C PRO A 92 -12.06 -0.82 -3.00
N LYS A 93 -13.37 -0.52 -3.00
CA LYS A 93 -13.99 0.28 -4.07
C LYS A 93 -13.41 1.69 -4.15
N GLN A 94 -13.25 2.34 -3.00
CA GLN A 94 -12.70 3.68 -2.91
C GLN A 94 -11.22 3.70 -3.31
N LEU A 95 -10.45 2.70 -2.86
CA LEU A 95 -9.02 2.63 -3.16
C LEU A 95 -8.79 2.39 -4.66
N LEU A 96 -9.51 1.44 -5.25
CA LEU A 96 -9.43 1.16 -6.69
C LEU A 96 -9.86 2.36 -7.54
N ALA A 97 -10.87 3.12 -7.10
CA ALA A 97 -11.26 4.35 -7.77
C ALA A 97 -10.15 5.43 -7.69
N ALA A 98 -9.45 5.54 -6.57
CA ALA A 98 -8.32 6.45 -6.41
C ALA A 98 -7.14 6.03 -7.31
N PHE A 99 -6.79 4.74 -7.35
CA PHE A 99 -5.79 4.22 -8.27
C PHE A 99 -6.15 4.51 -9.74
N ALA A 100 -7.40 4.27 -10.14
CA ALA A 100 -7.87 4.56 -11.49
C ALA A 100 -7.76 6.06 -11.83
N GLN A 101 -8.09 6.96 -10.89
CA GLN A 101 -7.89 8.40 -11.05
C GLN A 101 -6.41 8.77 -11.22
N GLY A 102 -5.51 8.07 -10.54
CA GLY A 102 -4.06 8.19 -10.71
C GLY A 102 -3.51 7.60 -12.01
N GLY A 103 -4.36 6.93 -12.80
CA GLY A 103 -3.98 6.30 -14.06
C GLY A 103 -3.42 4.89 -13.91
N ALA A 104 -3.81 4.16 -12.85
CA ALA A 104 -3.53 2.73 -12.74
C ALA A 104 -4.20 1.96 -13.88
N VAL A 105 -3.49 0.95 -14.40
CA VAL A 105 -4.00 0.05 -15.46
C VAL A 105 -3.76 -1.40 -15.07
N ASN A 106 -2.51 -1.75 -14.77
CA ASN A 106 -2.06 -3.12 -14.52
C ASN A 106 -1.01 -3.19 -13.39
N ASN A 107 -1.10 -2.28 -12.43
CA ASN A 107 -0.24 -2.30 -11.24
C ASN A 107 -0.46 -3.60 -10.46
N GLU A 108 0.62 -4.15 -9.91
CA GLU A 108 0.54 -5.22 -8.92
C GLU A 108 0.19 -4.62 -7.56
N ILE A 109 -0.86 -5.14 -6.94
CA ILE A 109 -1.27 -4.72 -5.60
C ILE A 109 -0.77 -5.77 -4.61
N CYS A 110 0.19 -5.38 -3.78
CA CYS A 110 0.90 -6.27 -2.86
C CYS A 110 0.40 -6.06 -1.42
N LEU A 111 -0.01 -7.15 -0.77
CA LEU A 111 -0.46 -7.12 0.62
C LEU A 111 0.75 -7.11 1.57
N GLU A 112 0.92 -6.04 2.35
CA GLU A 112 1.97 -5.94 3.36
C GLU A 112 1.38 -6.10 4.77
N LEU A 113 1.54 -7.29 5.36
CA LEU A 113 0.91 -7.68 6.61
C LEU A 113 1.96 -8.01 7.67
N SER A 114 1.66 -7.67 8.93
CA SER A 114 2.56 -7.98 10.05
C SER A 114 1.80 -8.48 11.27
N PHE A 115 2.48 -9.33 12.03
CA PHE A 115 1.94 -10.00 13.20
C PHE A 115 2.98 -9.88 14.30
N LYS A 116 2.54 -9.64 15.54
CA LYS A 116 3.47 -9.63 16.67
C LYS A 116 3.88 -11.06 16.98
N GLU A 117 5.13 -11.25 17.37
CA GLU A 117 5.69 -12.53 17.80
C GLU A 117 5.24 -12.85 19.24
N ARG A 118 3.92 -12.78 19.48
CA ARG A 118 3.25 -12.98 20.77
C ARG A 118 1.90 -13.61 20.52
N GLU A 119 1.48 -14.46 21.45
CA GLU A 119 0.16 -15.08 21.40
C GLU A 119 -0.94 -14.05 21.75
N PRO A 120 -2.10 -14.08 21.06
CA PRO A 120 -2.46 -15.01 19.98
C PRO A 120 -1.98 -14.60 18.58
N ASP A 121 -1.51 -13.35 18.38
CA ASP A 121 -1.17 -12.77 17.06
C ASP A 121 -0.25 -13.68 16.20
N ASP A 122 0.75 -14.34 16.78
CA ASP A 122 1.72 -15.22 16.08
C ASP A 122 1.06 -16.46 15.42
N ARG A 123 -0.09 -16.91 15.95
CA ARG A 123 -0.83 -18.06 15.42
C ARG A 123 -1.96 -17.68 14.48
N GLU A 124 -2.22 -16.39 14.32
CA GLU A 124 -3.24 -15.86 13.42
C GLU A 124 -2.69 -15.53 12.02
N VAL A 125 -1.38 -15.69 11.79
CA VAL A 125 -0.68 -15.32 10.55
C VAL A 125 -1.38 -15.91 9.31
N ILE A 126 -1.47 -17.24 9.22
CA ILE A 126 -1.98 -17.90 8.01
C ILE A 126 -3.48 -17.62 7.82
N SER A 127 -4.26 -17.66 8.90
CA SER A 127 -5.71 -17.44 8.80
C SER A 127 -6.04 -16.01 8.36
N GLN A 128 -5.36 -15.00 8.91
CA GLN A 128 -5.60 -13.60 8.54
C GLN A 128 -4.99 -13.22 7.18
N ILE A 129 -3.90 -13.88 6.74
CA ILE A 129 -3.43 -13.76 5.36
C ILE A 129 -4.48 -14.32 4.39
N ALA A 130 -4.99 -15.53 4.65
CA ALA A 130 -6.02 -16.15 3.81
C ALA A 130 -7.30 -15.30 3.76
N GLU A 131 -7.74 -14.76 4.90
CA GLU A 131 -8.87 -13.85 4.97
C GLU A 131 -8.61 -12.55 4.18
N SER A 132 -7.40 -11.99 4.26
CA SER A 132 -7.03 -10.78 3.51
C SER A 132 -7.08 -11.01 2.00
N ILE A 133 -6.61 -12.17 1.53
CA ILE A 133 -6.74 -12.55 0.11
C ILE A 133 -8.22 -12.67 -0.26
N GLY A 134 -9.01 -13.38 0.54
CA GLY A 134 -10.46 -13.53 0.33
C GLY A 134 -11.22 -12.19 0.31
N PHE A 135 -10.78 -11.21 1.10
CA PHE A 135 -11.34 -9.87 1.11
C PHE A 135 -11.09 -9.10 -0.20
N TRP A 136 -9.92 -9.28 -0.81
CA TRP A 136 -9.56 -8.61 -2.07
C TRP A 136 -9.96 -9.37 -3.33
N ALA A 137 -10.13 -10.70 -3.27
CA ALA A 137 -10.44 -11.53 -4.44
C ALA A 137 -11.66 -11.08 -5.27
N PRO A 138 -12.75 -10.54 -4.71
CA PRO A 138 -13.86 -10.00 -5.50
C PRO A 138 -13.54 -8.70 -6.27
N HIS A 139 -12.36 -8.11 -6.03
CA HIS A 139 -11.96 -6.78 -6.48
C HIS A 139 -10.71 -6.80 -7.34
N ILE A 140 -9.78 -7.71 -7.05
CA ILE A 140 -8.51 -7.88 -7.74
C ILE A 140 -8.33 -9.37 -7.96
N ASP A 141 -7.98 -9.73 -9.19
CA ASP A 141 -7.67 -11.12 -9.51
C ASP A 141 -6.49 -11.64 -8.68
N THR A 142 -6.66 -12.83 -8.13
CA THR A 142 -5.66 -13.48 -7.27
C THR A 142 -4.77 -14.45 -8.05
N GLY A 143 -5.14 -14.80 -9.29
CA GLY A 143 -4.47 -15.84 -10.08
C GLY A 143 -4.64 -17.25 -9.50
N VAL A 144 -5.65 -17.46 -8.66
CA VAL A 144 -5.89 -18.75 -7.96
C VAL A 144 -6.12 -19.91 -8.93
N GLU A 145 -6.64 -19.62 -10.12
CA GLU A 145 -6.89 -20.57 -11.21
C GLU A 145 -5.61 -21.18 -11.81
N ASP A 146 -4.46 -20.53 -11.63
CA ASP A 146 -3.17 -21.00 -12.12
C ASP A 146 -2.43 -21.90 -11.10
N LEU A 147 -3.00 -22.11 -9.91
CA LEU A 147 -2.43 -23.01 -8.90
C LEU A 147 -2.56 -24.48 -9.32
N ASN A 148 -1.44 -25.22 -9.29
CA ASN A 148 -1.34 -26.61 -9.76
C ASN A 148 -1.02 -27.61 -8.62
N VAL A 149 -1.66 -27.44 -7.47
CA VAL A 149 -1.41 -28.24 -6.25
C VAL A 149 -2.33 -29.45 -6.11
#